data_AF-A0A1I8EGX4-F1
#
_entry.id   AF-A0A1I8EGX4-F1
#
_cell.length_a   1.000
_cell.length_b   1.000
_cell.length_c   1.000
_cell.angle_alpha   90.00
_cell.angle_beta   90.00
_cell.angle_gamma   90.00
#
_symmetry.space_group_name_H-M   'P 1'
#
loop_
_entity.id
_entity.type
_entity.pdbx_description
1 polymer ?
#
loop_
_entity_poly.entity_id
_entity_poly.type
_entity_poly.pdbx_seq_one_letter_code
_entity_poly.pdbx_strand_id
1 'polypeptide(L)'
;HRKENQFRHIKLILKALSTVVEFTAEVSGKSKDLCVVCGDIASGNHYKVLTCEGCKSFFRRSIQKKAKYHCVRSGNCPITAKDRNKCQKCRLDKCLQMGMDVNSVTMKQ
;
A
#
# COMPACT_ATOMS: atom_id res chain seq x y z
N HIS A 1 -17.18 55.31 4.17
CA HIS A 1 -15.88 54.90 4.76
C HIS A 1 -15.96 54.34 6.19
N ARG A 2 -17.13 53.93 6.72
CA ARG A 2 -17.28 53.44 8.11
C ARG A 2 -17.85 52.00 8.24
N LYS A 3 -18.24 51.37 7.12
CA LYS A 3 -18.83 50.00 7.11
C LYS A 3 -17.80 48.88 6.85
N GLU A 4 -16.60 49.20 6.38
CA GLU A 4 -15.58 48.18 6.05
C GLU A 4 -14.78 47.70 7.26
N ASN A 5 -14.77 48.45 8.36
CA ASN A 5 -14.04 48.07 9.59
C ASN A 5 -14.79 47.08 10.48
N GLN A 6 -16.13 47.06 10.45
CA GLN A 6 -16.91 46.22 11.35
C GLN A 6 -16.83 44.72 11.01
N PHE A 7 -16.57 44.38 9.75
CA PHE A 7 -16.48 42.99 9.27
C PHE A 7 -15.05 42.46 9.15
N ARG A 8 -14.02 43.25 9.52
CA ARG A 8 -12.62 42.79 9.48
C ARG A 8 -12.39 41.56 10.35
N HIS A 9 -13.00 41.55 11.53
CA HIS A 9 -12.93 40.42 12.45
C HIS A 9 -13.61 39.17 11.86
N ILE A 10 -14.76 39.35 11.21
CA ILE A 10 -15.50 38.26 10.54
C ILE A 10 -14.70 37.72 9.34
N LYS A 11 -14.07 38.57 8.53
CA LYS A 11 -13.18 38.15 7.43
C LYS A 11 -11.94 37.39 7.93
N LEU A 12 -11.34 37.82 9.04
CA LEU A 12 -10.22 37.12 9.67
C LEU A 12 -10.62 35.75 10.19
N ILE A 13 -11.79 35.63 10.83
CA ILE A 13 -12.35 34.36 11.29
C ILE A 13 -12.64 33.44 10.10
N LEU A 14 -13.27 33.93 9.03
CA LEU A 14 -13.54 33.14 7.81
C LEU A 14 -12.24 32.67 7.13
N LYS A 15 -11.20 33.51 7.08
CA LYS A 15 -9.89 33.13 6.53
C LYS A 15 -9.22 32.06 7.39
N ALA A 16 -9.27 32.19 8.72
CA ALA A 16 -8.78 31.18 9.65
C ALA A 16 -9.55 29.86 9.53
N LEU A 17 -10.88 29.91 9.40
CA LEU A 17 -11.72 28.73 9.15
C LEU A 17 -11.39 28.08 7.81
N SER A 18 -11.15 28.85 6.74
CA SER A 18 -10.72 28.32 5.45
C SER A 18 -9.37 27.60 5.53
N THR A 19 -8.40 28.17 6.26
CA THR A 19 -7.11 27.49 6.50
C THR A 19 -7.27 26.24 7.37
N VAL A 20 -8.22 26.21 8.30
CA VAL A 20 -8.54 25.01 9.07
C VAL A 20 -9.22 23.97 8.18
N VAL A 21 -10.09 24.36 7.25
CA VAL A 21 -10.71 23.47 6.27
C VAL A 21 -9.66 22.85 5.34
N GLU A 22 -8.73 23.64 4.80
CA GLU A 22 -7.60 23.16 3.99
C GLU A 22 -6.68 22.21 4.79
N PHE A 23 -6.37 22.55 6.04
CA PHE A 23 -5.59 21.69 6.94
C PHE A 23 -6.32 20.39 7.29
N THR A 24 -7.64 20.42 7.48
CA THR A 24 -8.44 19.21 7.72
C THR A 24 -8.61 18.35 6.47
N ALA A 25 -8.51 18.92 5.27
CA ALA A 25 -8.54 18.16 4.02
C ALA A 25 -7.25 17.33 3.83
N GLU A 26 -6.11 17.79 4.33
CA GLU A 26 -4.87 16.99 4.43
C GLU A 26 -4.96 15.91 5.52
N VAL A 27 -5.78 16.16 6.56
CA VAL A 27 -6.10 15.22 7.66
C VAL A 27 -7.36 14.38 7.35
N SER A 28 -7.82 14.34 6.09
CA SER A 28 -8.67 13.26 5.60
C SER A 28 -7.78 12.02 5.42
N GLY A 29 -7.40 11.42 6.55
CA GLY A 29 -6.61 10.20 6.62
C GLY A 29 -7.26 9.09 5.82
N LYS A 30 -6.84 8.92 4.57
CA LYS A 30 -6.88 7.61 3.92
C LYS A 30 -6.10 6.70 4.84
N SER A 31 -6.80 5.81 5.56
CA SER A 31 -6.19 4.64 6.16
C SER A 31 -5.25 4.05 5.11
N LYS A 32 -3.94 4.09 5.35
CA LYS A 32 -2.98 3.53 4.40
C LYS A 32 -3.28 2.05 4.30
N ASP A 33 -3.85 1.63 3.18
CA ASP A 33 -4.23 0.24 3.01
C ASP A 33 -2.99 -0.66 3.15
N LEU A 34 -3.20 -1.84 3.72
CA LEU A 34 -2.12 -2.78 4.01
C LEU A 34 -2.02 -3.85 2.92
N CYS A 35 -0.79 -4.23 2.62
CA CYS A 35 -0.48 -5.31 1.72
C CYS A 35 -1.02 -6.62 2.28
N VAL A 36 -1.96 -7.24 1.56
CA VAL A 36 -2.65 -8.45 2.04
C VAL A 36 -1.71 -9.66 2.21
N VAL A 37 -0.51 -9.61 1.63
CA VAL A 37 0.51 -10.68 1.76
C VAL A 37 1.31 -10.55 3.05
N CYS A 38 1.79 -9.34 3.39
CA CYS A 38 2.78 -9.17 4.46
C CYS A 38 2.43 -8.10 5.51
N GLY A 39 1.33 -7.35 5.32
CA GLY A 39 0.89 -6.29 6.22
C GLY A 39 1.72 -5.00 6.18
N ASP A 40 2.67 -4.87 5.25
CA ASP A 40 3.37 -3.61 4.98
C ASP A 40 2.44 -2.61 4.27
N ILE A 41 2.79 -1.33 4.21
CA ILE A 41 1.99 -0.31 3.51
C ILE A 41 1.86 -0.69 2.03
N ALA A 42 0.62 -0.81 1.54
CA ALA A 42 0.35 -1.07 0.14
C ALA A 42 0.62 0.19 -0.70
N SER A 43 1.16 -0.02 -1.89
CA SER A 43 1.31 1.06 -2.88
C SER A 43 0.16 1.05 -3.91
N GLY A 44 -0.68 0.02 -3.91
CA GLY A 44 -1.82 -0.13 -4.80
C GLY A 44 -2.04 -1.57 -5.24
N ASN A 45 -2.89 -1.76 -6.24
CA ASN A 45 -3.15 -3.08 -6.83
C ASN A 45 -2.03 -3.47 -7.80
N HIS A 46 -1.36 -4.58 -7.51
CA HIS A 46 -0.38 -5.20 -8.39
C HIS A 46 -0.79 -6.64 -8.68
N TYR A 47 -0.84 -7.01 -9.96
CA TYR A 47 -1.29 -8.35 -10.38
C TYR A 47 -2.67 -8.70 -9.79
N LYS A 48 -3.60 -7.73 -9.86
CA LYS A 48 -5.00 -7.78 -9.40
C LYS A 48 -5.22 -7.74 -7.87
N VAL A 49 -4.17 -7.58 -7.07
CA VAL A 49 -4.27 -7.63 -5.60
C VAL A 49 -3.54 -6.45 -4.94
N LEU A 50 -4.14 -5.91 -3.87
CA LEU A 50 -3.58 -4.82 -3.09
C LEU A 50 -2.30 -5.25 -2.35
N THR A 51 -1.15 -4.77 -2.80
CA THR A 51 0.15 -5.20 -2.27
C THR A 51 1.15 -4.05 -2.18
N CYS A 52 2.24 -4.28 -1.44
CA CYS A 52 3.39 -3.36 -1.39
C CYS A 52 4.36 -3.64 -2.55
N GLU A 53 5.24 -2.68 -2.85
CA GLU A 53 6.27 -2.82 -3.91
C GLU A 53 7.20 -4.02 -3.70
N GLY A 54 7.46 -4.39 -2.45
CA GLY A 54 8.28 -5.55 -2.11
C GLY A 54 7.65 -6.87 -2.55
N CYS A 55 6.34 -7.04 -2.37
CA CYS A 55 5.63 -8.27 -2.78
C CYS A 55 5.35 -8.28 -4.28
N LYS A 56 5.04 -7.13 -4.88
CA LYS A 56 4.99 -6.95 -6.35
C LYS A 56 6.29 -7.41 -7.02
N SER A 57 7.43 -6.86 -6.60
CA SER A 57 8.74 -7.14 -7.22
C SER A 57 9.22 -8.56 -6.96
N PHE A 58 8.87 -9.13 -5.79
CA PHE A 58 9.12 -10.53 -5.50
C PHE A 58 8.32 -11.44 -6.45
N PHE A 59 7.00 -11.27 -6.50
CA PHE A 59 6.11 -12.08 -7.34
C PHE A 59 6.53 -12.07 -8.81
N ARG A 60 6.77 -10.87 -9.38
CA ARG A 60 7.26 -10.72 -10.75
C ARG A 60 8.49 -11.57 -11.04
N ARG A 61 9.52 -11.46 -10.19
CA ARG A 61 10.78 -12.19 -10.37
C ARG A 61 10.59 -13.69 -10.21
N SER A 62 9.75 -14.12 -9.27
CA SER A 62 9.46 -15.54 -9.05
C SER A 62 8.77 -16.17 -10.26
N ILE A 63 7.79 -15.49 -10.85
CA ILE A 63 7.08 -15.99 -12.04
C ILE A 63 7.98 -15.94 -13.29
N GLN A 64 8.65 -14.82 -13.57
CA GLN A 64 9.51 -14.70 -14.76
C GLN A 64 10.65 -15.71 -14.76
N LYS A 65 11.27 -15.96 -13.60
CA LYS A 65 12.35 -16.94 -13.46
C LYS A 65 11.87 -18.37 -13.26
N LYS A 66 10.54 -18.61 -13.24
CA LYS A 66 9.93 -19.90 -12.86
C LYS A 66 10.57 -20.48 -11.59
N ALA A 67 10.76 -19.63 -10.59
CA ALA A 67 11.54 -19.94 -9.41
C ALA A 67 10.90 -21.09 -8.61
N LYS A 68 11.70 -22.10 -8.30
CA LYS A 68 11.30 -23.22 -7.42
C LYS A 68 11.94 -23.01 -6.06
N TYR A 69 11.15 -22.57 -5.09
CA TYR A 69 11.61 -22.38 -3.72
C TYR A 69 11.27 -23.59 -2.86
N HIS A 70 12.13 -23.87 -1.88
CA HIS A 70 11.89 -24.88 -0.85
C HIS A 70 11.78 -24.20 0.52
N CYS A 71 10.88 -24.71 1.36
CA CYS A 71 10.80 -24.28 2.75
C CYS A 71 11.62 -25.25 3.60
N VAL A 72 12.44 -24.71 4.50
CA VAL A 72 13.25 -25.48 5.45
C VAL A 72 12.53 -25.74 6.77
N ARG A 73 11.27 -25.34 6.87
CA ARG A 73 10.37 -25.53 8.03
C ARG A 73 9.13 -26.32 7.58
N SER A 74 8.00 -26.16 8.27
CA SER A 74 6.73 -26.84 8.02
C SER A 74 5.87 -26.27 6.87
N GLY A 75 6.40 -25.35 6.05
CA GLY A 75 5.65 -24.83 4.90
C GLY A 75 4.56 -23.79 5.22
N ASN A 76 4.39 -23.39 6.47
CA ASN A 76 3.40 -22.41 6.95
C ASN A 76 4.06 -21.19 7.64
N CYS A 77 5.19 -20.75 7.11
CA CYS A 77 5.96 -19.65 7.69
C CYS A 77 5.14 -18.34 7.78
N PRO A 78 5.16 -17.62 8.92
CA PRO A 78 4.49 -16.32 9.01
C PRO A 78 5.15 -15.33 8.06
N ILE A 79 4.33 -14.61 7.29
CA ILE A 79 4.77 -13.58 6.33
C ILE A 79 4.32 -12.23 6.86
N THR A 80 5.25 -11.49 7.44
CA THR A 80 5.07 -10.12 7.97
C THR A 80 6.00 -9.15 7.23
N ALA A 81 5.81 -7.83 7.41
CA ALA A 81 6.67 -6.82 6.80
C ALA A 81 8.17 -7.04 7.12
N LYS A 82 8.46 -7.48 8.35
CA LYS A 82 9.82 -7.76 8.85
C LYS A 82 10.36 -9.11 8.38
N ASP A 83 9.53 -10.15 8.36
CA ASP A 83 9.98 -11.54 8.19
C ASP A 83 9.73 -12.14 6.81
N ARG A 84 9.06 -11.42 5.90
CA ARG A 84 8.71 -11.89 4.55
C ARG A 84 9.88 -12.44 3.72
N ASN A 85 11.13 -12.07 4.04
CA ASN A 85 12.31 -12.58 3.32
C ASN A 85 12.85 -13.89 3.89
N LYS A 86 12.42 -14.34 5.08
CA LYS A 86 12.93 -15.56 5.73
C LYS A 86 12.51 -16.86 5.04
N CYS A 87 11.42 -16.85 4.25
CA CYS A 87 11.00 -18.02 3.49
C CYS A 87 10.31 -17.62 2.18
N GLN A 88 11.02 -17.82 1.06
CA GLN A 88 10.52 -17.46 -0.26
C GLN A 88 9.39 -18.38 -0.73
N LYS A 89 9.44 -19.69 -0.41
CA LYS A 89 8.35 -20.65 -0.73
C LYS A 89 7.03 -20.15 -0.15
N CYS A 90 6.94 -20.02 1.17
CA CYS A 90 5.69 -19.62 1.83
C CYS A 90 5.25 -18.21 1.46
N ARG A 91 6.19 -17.30 1.14
CA ARG A 91 5.84 -15.98 0.61
C ARG A 91 5.16 -16.09 -0.76
N LEU A 92 5.71 -16.89 -1.67
CA LEU A 92 5.14 -17.09 -3.01
C LEU A 92 3.79 -17.81 -2.93
N ASP A 93 3.70 -18.85 -2.09
CA ASP A 93 2.42 -19.54 -1.84
C ASP A 93 1.37 -18.57 -1.33
N LYS A 94 1.72 -17.69 -0.37
CA LYS A 94 0.79 -16.68 0.13
C LYS A 94 0.42 -15.65 -0.93
N CYS A 95 1.34 -15.24 -1.80
CA CYS A 95 1.00 -14.38 -2.95
C CYS A 95 -0.09 -15.01 -3.84
N LEU A 96 0.07 -16.29 -4.19
CA LEU A 96 -0.89 -17.03 -4.99
C LEU A 96 -2.23 -17.23 -4.24
N GLN A 97 -2.17 -17.57 -2.96
CA GLN A 97 -3.35 -17.74 -2.10
C GLN A 97 -4.17 -16.45 -1.98
N MET A 98 -3.51 -15.28 -1.93
CA MET A 98 -4.20 -13.99 -1.91
C MET A 98 -4.67 -13.52 -3.30
N GLY A 99 -4.50 -14.34 -4.34
CA GLY A 99 -5.06 -14.10 -5.68
C GLY A 99 -4.15 -13.33 -6.64
N MET A 100 -2.84 -13.23 -6.38
CA MET A 100 -1.92 -12.59 -7.34
C MET A 100 -1.87 -13.39 -8.64
N ASP A 101 -2.20 -12.74 -9.75
CA ASP A 101 -2.37 -13.41 -11.04
C ASP A 101 -1.06 -13.57 -11.82
N VAL A 102 -0.65 -14.82 -12.03
CA VAL A 102 0.55 -15.18 -12.80
C VAL A 102 0.46 -14.77 -14.27
N ASN A 103 -0.74 -14.75 -14.84
CA ASN A 103 -0.96 -14.38 -16.25
C ASN A 103 -0.82 -12.87 -16.48
N SER A 104 -0.99 -12.08 -15.42
CA SER A 104 -0.76 -10.63 -15.44
C SER A 104 0.74 -10.26 -15.40
N VAL A 105 1.63 -11.25 -15.23
CA VAL A 105 3.07 -11.05 -15.33
C VAL A 105 3.48 -11.21 -16.79
N THR A 106 3.70 -10.10 -17.49
CA THR A 106 4.22 -10.16 -18.86
C THR A 106 5.67 -10.67 -18.85
N MET A 107 5.90 -11.72 -19.62
CA MET A 107 7.24 -12.11 -20.04
C MET A 107 7.69 -11.06 -21.05
N LYS A 108 8.47 -10.06 -20.64
CA LYS A 108 9.23 -9.30 -21.63
C LYS A 108 10.25 -10.28 -22.21
N GLN A 109 10.10 -10.57 -23.50
CA GLN A 109 11.14 -11.16 -24.34
C GLN A 109 12.40 -10.30 -24.27
#